data_AF-A0A923Y3H4-F1
#
_entry.id   AF-A0A923Y3H4-F1
#
_cell.length_a   1.000
_cell.length_b   1.000
_cell.length_c   1.000
_cell.angle_alpha   90.00
_cell.angle_beta   90.00
_cell.angle_gamma   90.00
#
_symmetry.space_group_name_H-M   'P 1'
#
loop_
_entity.id
_entity.type
_entity.pdbx_description
1 polymer ?
#
loop_
_entity_poly.entity_id
_entity_poly.type
_entity_poly.pdbx_seq_one_letter_code
_entity_poly.pdbx_strand_id
1 'polypeptide(L)'
;MKTRDVAIFSGHRFAVPQGIQRIDTKSTHGWQVRYQGTKMFSDHSQDGSGANQALVKATKELLTRIANLPVPDLLQRAPSASKTTDLPSGISGPIVRSRAGSKVRTCNFSVLLPQFGRPPKCTSVYIGSENTYTVEKHDLALVKALTLRHAAEEAYEEAATKAKRKAGVAMRKALKLRGPGR
;
A
#
# COMPACT_ATOMS: atom_id res chain seq x y z
N MET A 1 -5.16 12.46 -6.65
CA MET A 1 -5.47 11.05 -6.99
C MET A 1 -5.50 10.97 -8.51
N LYS A 2 -4.94 9.93 -9.12
CA LYS A 2 -4.95 9.81 -10.59
C LYS A 2 -6.36 9.48 -11.09
N THR A 3 -6.74 10.05 -12.22
CA THR A 3 -7.94 9.68 -12.99
C THR A 3 -7.52 9.08 -14.32
N ARG A 4 -8.37 8.23 -14.90
CA ARG A 4 -8.18 7.64 -16.23
C ARG A 4 -9.45 7.82 -17.04
N ASP A 5 -9.31 7.99 -18.34
CA ASP A 5 -10.47 8.04 -19.23
C ASP A 5 -10.92 6.63 -19.59
N VAL A 6 -12.20 6.35 -19.39
CA VAL A 6 -12.81 5.04 -19.68
C VAL A 6 -14.00 5.27 -20.60
N ALA A 7 -13.98 4.62 -21.76
CA ALA A 7 -15.15 4.53 -22.63
C ALA A 7 -16.05 3.36 -22.16
N ILE A 8 -17.36 3.59 -22.10
CA ILE A 8 -18.35 2.51 -21.90
C ILE A 8 -18.82 1.95 -23.24
N PHE A 9 -19.60 0.86 -23.23
CA PHE A 9 -20.07 0.19 -24.44
C PHE A 9 -20.86 1.10 -25.41
N SER A 10 -21.51 2.16 -24.92
CA SER A 10 -22.20 3.16 -25.76
C SER A 10 -21.29 4.26 -26.32
N GLY A 11 -19.97 4.18 -26.11
CA GLY A 11 -18.99 5.13 -26.63
C GLY A 11 -18.76 6.37 -25.76
N HIS A 12 -19.62 6.62 -24.76
CA HIS A 12 -19.43 7.71 -23.81
C HIS A 12 -18.16 7.52 -22.97
N ARG A 13 -17.44 8.62 -22.74
CA ARG A 13 -16.16 8.63 -22.03
C ARG A 13 -16.32 9.29 -20.66
N PHE A 14 -15.74 8.66 -19.65
CA PHE A 14 -15.79 9.12 -18.27
C PHE A 14 -14.38 9.25 -17.69
N ALA A 15 -14.14 10.32 -16.93
CA ALA A 15 -12.94 10.48 -16.12
C ALA A 15 -13.12 9.69 -14.80
N VAL A 16 -12.52 8.51 -14.72
CA VAL A 16 -12.72 7.56 -13.63
C VAL A 16 -11.57 7.61 -12.62
N PRO A 17 -11.84 7.73 -11.31
CA PRO A 17 -10.81 7.74 -10.29
C PRO A 17 -10.10 6.39 -10.13
N GLN A 18 -8.82 6.43 -9.78
CA GLN A 18 -8.10 5.24 -9.33
C GLN A 18 -8.79 4.64 -8.09
N GLY A 19 -9.20 3.36 -8.19
CA GLY A 19 -10.02 2.68 -7.17
C GLY A 19 -11.47 2.46 -7.62
N ILE A 20 -11.84 2.91 -8.82
CA ILE A 20 -13.10 2.55 -9.48
C ILE A 20 -12.80 1.85 -10.82
N GLN A 21 -13.56 0.78 -11.06
CA GLN A 21 -13.47 -0.03 -12.27
C GLN A 21 -14.82 -0.10 -12.96
N ARG A 22 -14.82 0.05 -14.29
CA ARG A 22 -16.00 -0.24 -15.10
C ARG A 22 -16.18 -1.75 -15.20
N ILE A 23 -17.41 -2.22 -15.01
CA ILE A 23 -17.84 -3.58 -15.29
C ILE A 23 -18.89 -3.48 -16.39
N ASP A 24 -18.57 -4.07 -17.54
CA ASP A 24 -19.46 -4.21 -18.68
C ASP A 24 -19.45 -5.67 -19.09
N THR A 25 -20.49 -6.40 -18.68
CA THR A 25 -20.78 -7.76 -19.14
C THR A 25 -22.14 -7.78 -19.83
N LYS A 26 -22.53 -8.91 -20.43
CA LYS A 26 -23.81 -9.03 -21.14
C LYS A 26 -25.04 -8.69 -20.28
N SER A 27 -24.97 -8.87 -18.96
CA SER A 27 -26.10 -8.71 -18.04
C SER A 27 -25.82 -7.70 -16.92
N THR A 28 -24.61 -7.14 -16.84
CA THR A 28 -24.22 -6.27 -15.73
C THR A 28 -23.39 -5.10 -16.24
N HIS A 29 -23.95 -3.90 -16.07
CA HIS A 29 -23.33 -2.63 -16.40
C HIS A 29 -23.25 -1.78 -15.14
N GLY A 30 -22.05 -1.29 -14.83
CA GLY A 30 -21.87 -0.39 -13.70
C GLY A 30 -20.43 -0.16 -13.28
N TRP A 31 -20.29 0.48 -12.13
CA TRP A 31 -19.02 0.88 -11.56
C TRP A 31 -18.76 0.13 -10.27
N GLN A 32 -17.61 -0.55 -10.19
CA GLN A 32 -17.16 -1.23 -9.00
C GLN A 32 -16.10 -0.39 -8.28
N VAL A 33 -16.40 0.00 -7.04
CA VAL A 33 -15.40 0.55 -6.10
C VAL A 33 -14.53 -0.60 -5.60
N ARG A 34 -13.21 -0.45 -5.69
CA ARG A 34 -12.20 -1.41 -5.22
C ARG A 34 -11.27 -0.72 -4.24
N TYR A 35 -11.70 -0.64 -3.00
CA TYR A 35 -10.95 -0.05 -1.89
C TYR A 35 -11.37 -0.75 -0.60
N GLN A 36 -10.48 -1.54 0.00
CA GLN A 36 -10.81 -2.44 1.12
C GLN A 36 -12.04 -3.30 0.80
N GLY A 37 -11.90 -4.19 -0.19
CA GLY A 37 -13.01 -4.96 -0.77
C GLY A 37 -13.69 -4.28 -1.95
N THR A 38 -14.80 -4.87 -2.42
CA THR A 38 -15.51 -4.42 -3.63
C THR A 38 -16.96 -4.02 -3.34
N LYS A 39 -17.45 -2.97 -4.00
CA LYS A 39 -18.89 -2.60 -4.01
C LYS A 39 -19.32 -2.14 -5.38
N MET A 40 -20.41 -2.72 -5.89
CA MET A 40 -20.93 -2.45 -7.23
C MET A 40 -22.01 -1.38 -7.21
N PHE A 41 -22.00 -0.50 -8.20
CA PHE A 41 -23.01 0.51 -8.46
C PHE A 41 -23.50 0.33 -9.89
N SER A 42 -24.66 -0.31 -10.04
CA SER A 42 -25.26 -0.58 -11.35
C SER A 42 -25.73 0.70 -12.03
N ASP A 43 -25.66 0.73 -13.36
CA ASP A 43 -26.19 1.85 -14.15
C ASP A 43 -27.72 1.90 -14.11
N HIS A 44 -28.37 0.74 -13.92
CA HIS A 44 -29.82 0.57 -14.02
C HIS A 44 -30.39 1.01 -15.39
N SER A 45 -29.58 0.98 -16.45
CA SER A 45 -30.02 1.20 -17.83
C SER A 45 -29.23 0.32 -18.81
N GLN A 46 -29.85 0.00 -19.96
CA GLN A 46 -29.26 -0.82 -21.03
C GLN A 46 -28.52 0.01 -22.09
N ASP A 47 -28.77 1.32 -22.16
CA ASP A 47 -28.17 2.27 -23.10
C ASP A 47 -26.96 3.03 -22.51
N GLY A 48 -26.69 2.84 -21.20
CA GLY A 48 -25.61 3.50 -20.49
C GLY A 48 -25.93 4.91 -19.99
N SER A 49 -27.16 5.40 -20.17
CA SER A 49 -27.61 6.71 -19.67
C SER A 49 -27.46 6.83 -18.14
N GLY A 50 -27.63 5.73 -17.41
CA GLY A 50 -27.44 5.67 -15.96
C GLY A 50 -25.97 5.67 -15.48
N ALA A 51 -25.00 5.51 -16.38
CA ALA A 51 -23.59 5.37 -16.02
C ALA A 51 -23.02 6.57 -15.28
N ASN A 52 -23.43 7.79 -15.64
CA ASN A 52 -22.96 9.00 -14.95
C ASN A 52 -23.42 9.01 -13.48
N GLN A 53 -24.71 8.75 -13.23
CA GLN A 53 -25.27 8.75 -11.87
C GLN A 53 -24.64 7.64 -11.01
N ALA A 54 -24.43 6.45 -11.59
CA ALA A 54 -23.75 5.36 -10.92
C ALA A 54 -22.29 5.71 -10.59
N LEU A 55 -21.58 6.39 -11.48
CA LEU A 55 -20.20 6.84 -11.25
C LEU A 55 -20.12 7.88 -10.12
N VAL A 56 -21.08 8.80 -10.03
CA VAL A 56 -21.17 9.77 -8.93
C VAL A 56 -21.36 9.06 -7.59
N LYS A 57 -22.25 8.07 -7.52
CA LYS A 57 -22.47 7.25 -6.31
C LYS A 57 -21.21 6.46 -5.93
N ALA A 58 -20.56 5.81 -6.90
CA ALA A 58 -19.31 5.09 -6.70
C ALA A 58 -18.18 6.01 -6.21
N THR A 59 -18.09 7.22 -6.76
CA THR A 59 -17.09 8.22 -6.36
C THR A 59 -17.33 8.71 -4.93
N LYS A 60 -18.59 8.95 -4.55
CA LYS A 60 -18.95 9.32 -3.17
C LYS A 60 -18.54 8.22 -2.19
N GLU A 61 -18.88 6.96 -2.50
CA GLU A 61 -18.47 5.80 -1.68
C GLU A 61 -16.95 5.70 -1.56
N LEU A 62 -16.21 5.83 -2.67
CA LEU A 62 -14.74 5.79 -2.66
C LEU A 62 -14.16 6.87 -1.72
N LEU A 63 -14.68 8.09 -1.79
CA LEU A 63 -14.23 9.19 -0.94
C LEU A 63 -14.57 8.95 0.53
N THR A 64 -15.75 8.39 0.83
CA THR A 64 -16.12 7.96 2.19
C THR A 64 -15.16 6.91 2.73
N ARG A 65 -14.82 5.90 1.92
CA ARG A 65 -13.84 4.86 2.32
C ARG A 65 -12.45 5.43 2.54
N ILE A 66 -11.97 6.33 1.68
CA ILE A 66 -10.67 6.98 1.84
C ILE A 66 -10.62 7.82 3.14
N ALA A 67 -11.74 8.42 3.54
CA ALA A 67 -11.81 9.16 4.79
C ALA A 67 -11.72 8.23 6.01
N ASN A 68 -12.48 7.13 6.00
CA ASN A 68 -12.75 6.33 7.19
C ASN A 68 -11.85 5.09 7.33
N LEU A 69 -11.35 4.53 6.24
CA LEU A 69 -10.59 3.28 6.24
C LEU A 69 -9.10 3.54 5.97
N PRO A 70 -8.20 2.73 6.58
CA PRO A 70 -6.78 2.80 6.29
C PRO A 70 -6.52 2.43 4.82
N VAL A 71 -5.40 2.93 4.30
CA VAL A 71 -4.95 2.55 2.96
C VAL A 71 -4.70 1.05 2.92
N PRO A 72 -5.17 0.34 1.86
CA PRO A 72 -4.78 -1.05 1.65
C PRO A 72 -3.26 -1.18 1.63
N ASP A 73 -2.74 -1.98 2.55
CA ASP A 73 -1.30 -2.19 2.70
C ASP A 73 -0.75 -2.97 1.49
N LEU A 74 0.40 -2.52 0.98
CA LEU A 74 1.15 -3.18 -0.10
C LEU A 74 2.40 -3.88 0.45
N LEU A 75 2.67 -3.77 1.74
CA LEU A 75 3.82 -4.37 2.39
C LEU A 75 3.62 -5.87 2.53
N GLN A 76 4.66 -6.60 2.16
CA GLN A 76 4.70 -8.04 2.36
C GLN A 76 4.94 -8.36 3.85
N ARG A 77 3.90 -8.83 4.54
CA ARG A 77 3.98 -9.21 5.97
C ARG A 77 4.52 -10.62 6.20
N ALA A 78 4.18 -11.55 5.31
CA ALA A 78 4.65 -12.93 5.40
C ALA A 78 6.05 -13.09 4.77
N PRO A 79 6.93 -13.94 5.34
CA PRO A 79 8.14 -14.38 4.66
C PRO A 79 7.88 -14.80 3.20
N SER A 80 8.82 -14.54 2.30
CA SER A 80 8.73 -15.06 0.93
C SER A 80 8.87 -16.58 0.94
N ALA A 81 8.20 -17.27 0.00
CA ALA A 81 8.29 -18.73 -0.13
C ALA A 81 9.73 -19.23 -0.34
N SER A 82 10.62 -18.42 -0.91
CA SER A 82 12.03 -18.73 -1.11
C SER A 82 12.92 -18.47 0.11
N LYS A 83 12.34 -18.03 1.24
CA LYS A 83 13.11 -17.74 2.44
C LYS A 83 13.37 -19.04 3.21
N THR A 84 14.65 -19.32 3.45
CA THR A 84 15.11 -20.55 4.12
C THR A 84 15.30 -20.40 5.63
N THR A 85 14.99 -19.23 6.19
CA THR A 85 15.14 -18.91 7.61
C THR A 85 13.79 -18.55 8.21
N ASP A 86 13.54 -18.91 9.47
CA ASP A 86 12.31 -18.56 10.22
C ASP A 86 12.21 -17.08 10.62
N LEU A 87 13.12 -16.24 10.11
CA LEU A 87 13.10 -14.80 10.36
C LEU A 87 11.88 -14.13 9.68
N PRO A 88 11.24 -13.14 10.32
CA PRO A 88 10.13 -12.41 9.74
C PRO A 88 10.47 -11.65 8.45
N SER A 89 9.44 -11.29 7.67
CA SER A 89 9.60 -10.53 6.42
C SER A 89 10.43 -9.26 6.63
N GLY A 90 11.34 -8.96 5.70
CA GLY A 90 12.21 -7.78 5.78
C GLY A 90 13.38 -7.87 6.75
N ILE A 91 13.58 -8.98 7.48
CA ILE A 91 14.77 -9.22 8.31
C ILE A 91 15.58 -10.37 7.73
N SER A 92 16.89 -10.19 7.56
CA SER A 92 17.81 -11.22 7.04
C SER A 92 19.01 -11.39 7.96
N GLY A 93 19.51 -12.62 8.07
CA GLY A 93 20.70 -12.96 8.84
C GLY A 93 20.52 -14.24 9.65
N PRO A 94 21.38 -14.48 10.65
CA PRO A 94 22.52 -13.63 11.03
C PRO A 94 23.58 -13.54 9.91
N ILE A 95 24.06 -12.32 9.60
CA ILE A 95 25.05 -12.07 8.54
C ILE A 95 26.41 -11.78 9.16
N VAL A 96 27.38 -12.64 8.90
CA VAL A 96 28.78 -12.42 9.28
C VAL A 96 29.42 -11.45 8.29
N ARG A 97 30.06 -10.39 8.81
CA ARG A 97 30.76 -9.37 8.05
C ARG A 97 32.16 -9.16 8.59
N SER A 98 33.11 -9.01 7.68
CA SER A 98 34.47 -8.57 7.96
C SER A 98 34.66 -7.16 7.43
N ARG A 99 35.03 -6.21 8.28
CA ARG A 99 35.37 -4.84 7.84
C ARG A 99 36.85 -4.79 7.47
N ALA A 100 37.21 -4.08 6.40
CA ALA A 100 38.61 -3.85 6.04
C ALA A 100 39.37 -3.25 7.23
N GLY A 101 40.49 -3.88 7.60
CA GLY A 101 41.30 -3.51 8.76
C GLY A 101 40.84 -4.06 10.11
N SER A 102 39.68 -4.72 10.19
CA SER A 102 39.24 -5.42 11.41
C SER A 102 39.83 -6.83 11.46
N LYS A 103 40.43 -7.20 12.60
CA LYS A 103 40.89 -8.57 12.86
C LYS A 103 39.76 -9.52 13.29
N VAL A 104 38.58 -8.97 13.61
CA VAL A 104 37.45 -9.74 14.16
C VAL A 104 36.24 -9.59 13.26
N ARG A 105 35.54 -10.70 13.00
CA ARG A 105 34.27 -10.66 12.26
C ARG A 105 33.12 -10.30 13.18
N THR A 106 32.10 -9.66 12.61
CA THR A 106 30.89 -9.25 13.34
C THR A 106 29.67 -9.89 12.72
N CYS A 107 28.72 -10.26 13.56
CA CYS A 107 27.45 -10.83 13.17
C CYS A 107 26.35 -9.78 13.34
N ASN A 108 25.54 -9.60 12.29
CA ASN A 108 24.50 -8.56 12.26
C ASN A 108 23.23 -9.07 11.58
N PHE A 109 22.06 -8.60 12.00
CA PHE A 109 20.86 -8.65 11.16
C PHE A 109 20.87 -7.51 10.16
N SER A 110 20.30 -7.76 8.97
CA SER A 110 19.93 -6.72 8.02
C SER A 110 18.43 -6.53 8.05
N VAL A 111 17.98 -5.31 8.28
CA VAL A 111 16.57 -4.94 8.41
C VAL A 111 16.21 -3.99 7.27
N LEU A 112 15.29 -4.40 6.43
CA LEU A 112 14.68 -3.56 5.40
C LEU A 112 13.63 -2.68 6.06
N LEU A 113 13.70 -1.36 5.90
CA LEU A 113 12.75 -0.40 6.46
C LEU A 113 11.94 0.22 5.31
N PRO A 114 10.62 0.00 5.23
CA PRO A 114 9.80 0.59 4.19
C PRO A 114 9.73 2.11 4.37
N GLN A 115 9.68 2.85 3.26
CA GLN A 115 9.54 4.31 3.27
C GLN A 115 8.50 4.75 2.24
N PHE A 116 7.51 5.53 2.67
CA PHE A 116 6.47 5.97 1.76
C PHE A 116 7.01 7.01 0.78
N GLY A 117 6.87 6.73 -0.53
CA GLY A 117 7.34 7.61 -1.60
C GLY A 117 8.86 7.66 -1.79
N ARG A 118 9.61 6.77 -1.14
CA ARG A 118 11.07 6.66 -1.23
C ARG A 118 11.47 5.18 -1.34
N PRO A 119 12.68 4.86 -1.85
CA PRO A 119 13.17 3.50 -1.78
C PRO A 119 13.28 3.03 -0.32
N PRO A 120 13.04 1.73 -0.04
CA PRO A 120 13.21 1.20 1.30
C PRO A 120 14.69 1.29 1.73
N LYS A 121 14.92 1.50 3.02
CA LYS A 121 16.27 1.65 3.59
C LYS A 121 16.69 0.36 4.28
N CYS A 122 17.85 -0.19 3.93
CA CYS A 122 18.44 -1.28 4.69
C CYS A 122 19.30 -0.75 5.85
N THR A 123 19.08 -1.27 7.06
CA THR A 123 19.85 -0.94 8.26
C THR A 123 20.37 -2.20 8.92
N SER A 124 21.57 -2.17 9.50
CA SER A 124 22.13 -3.31 10.22
C SER A 124 21.89 -3.21 11.73
N VAL A 125 21.52 -4.33 12.36
CA VAL A 125 21.47 -4.46 13.82
C VAL A 125 22.59 -5.40 14.26
N TYR A 126 23.50 -4.87 15.07
CA TYR A 126 24.63 -5.63 15.61
C TYR A 126 24.18 -6.66 16.64
N ILE A 127 24.72 -7.87 16.54
CA ILE A 127 24.50 -8.96 17.50
C ILE A 127 25.73 -9.09 18.38
N GLY A 128 26.89 -9.31 17.76
CA GLY A 128 28.13 -9.62 18.45
C GLY A 128 29.29 -9.82 17.49
N SER A 129 30.50 -9.84 18.02
CA SER A 129 31.70 -10.30 17.31
C SER A 129 31.90 -11.79 17.52
N GLU A 130 32.82 -12.41 16.77
CA GLU A 130 33.15 -13.85 16.92
C GLU A 130 33.35 -14.27 18.39
N ASN A 131 33.97 -13.41 19.19
CA ASN A 131 34.29 -13.70 20.59
C ASN A 131 33.19 -13.28 21.58
N THR A 132 32.16 -12.56 21.13
CA THR A 132 31.15 -11.98 22.02
C THR A 132 29.73 -12.39 21.67
N TYR A 133 29.55 -13.21 20.64
CA TYR A 133 28.25 -13.73 20.22
C TYR A 133 27.68 -14.69 21.28
N THR A 134 26.46 -14.45 21.71
CA THR A 134 25.69 -15.34 22.60
C THR A 134 24.25 -15.43 22.11
N VAL A 135 23.52 -16.47 22.52
CA VAL A 135 22.09 -16.63 22.21
C VAL A 135 21.28 -15.44 22.74
N GLU A 136 21.57 -14.99 23.96
CA GLU A 136 20.92 -13.81 24.55
C GLU A 136 21.09 -12.54 23.71
N LYS A 137 22.31 -12.31 23.18
CA LYS A 137 22.57 -11.16 22.31
C LYS A 137 21.87 -11.31 20.96
N HIS A 138 21.79 -12.53 20.44
CA HIS A 138 21.03 -12.82 19.24
C HIS A 138 19.55 -12.45 19.43
N ASP A 139 18.94 -12.90 20.51
CA ASP A 139 17.51 -12.67 20.77
C ASP A 139 17.22 -11.20 21.03
N LEU A 140 18.07 -10.52 21.81
CA LEU A 140 17.96 -9.08 22.04
C LEU A 140 18.11 -8.28 20.74
N ALA A 141 19.03 -8.68 19.87
CA ALA A 141 19.20 -8.06 18.55
C ALA A 141 18.01 -8.35 17.63
N LEU A 142 17.40 -9.53 17.71
CA LEU A 142 16.22 -9.90 16.94
C LEU A 142 15.01 -9.06 17.37
N VAL A 143 14.77 -8.92 18.68
CA VAL A 143 13.73 -8.04 19.23
C VAL A 143 13.94 -6.62 18.71
N LYS A 144 15.17 -6.09 18.79
CA LYS A 144 15.49 -4.75 18.27
C LYS A 144 15.24 -4.63 16.76
N ALA A 145 15.58 -5.65 15.98
CA ALA A 145 15.33 -5.67 14.54
C ALA A 145 13.82 -5.65 14.23
N LEU A 146 13.02 -6.40 14.99
CA LEU A 146 11.56 -6.42 14.86
C LEU A 146 10.95 -5.07 15.22
N THR A 147 11.35 -4.47 16.35
CA THR A 147 10.87 -3.15 16.76
C THR A 147 11.17 -2.09 15.70
N LEU A 148 12.38 -2.09 15.14
CA LEU A 148 12.75 -1.16 14.05
C LEU A 148 11.90 -1.35 12.80
N ARG A 149 11.64 -2.61 12.43
CA ARG A 149 10.81 -2.93 11.27
C ARG A 149 9.36 -2.49 11.50
N HIS A 150 8.75 -2.86 12.62
CA HIS A 150 7.37 -2.51 12.95
C HIS A 150 7.15 -0.99 12.98
N ALA A 151 8.04 -0.23 13.64
CA ALA A 151 7.94 1.23 13.68
C ALA A 151 8.00 1.85 12.27
N ALA A 152 8.81 1.28 11.36
CA ALA A 152 8.88 1.74 9.98
C ALA A 152 7.63 1.37 9.16
N GLU A 153 7.01 0.22 9.42
CA GLU A 153 5.74 -0.19 8.81
C GLU A 153 4.59 0.73 9.24
N GLU A 154 4.47 1.02 10.54
CA GLU A 154 3.48 1.96 11.08
C GLU A 154 3.63 3.37 10.45
N ALA A 155 4.86 3.90 10.45
CA ALA A 155 5.15 5.20 9.84
C ALA A 155 4.84 5.22 8.34
N TYR A 156 5.07 4.11 7.63
CA TYR A 156 4.71 3.97 6.23
C TYR A 156 3.19 4.02 6.03
N GLU A 157 2.43 3.24 6.81
CA GLU A 157 0.97 3.17 6.73
C GLU A 157 0.31 4.52 7.04
N GLU A 158 0.78 5.22 8.07
CA GLU A 158 0.32 6.55 8.42
C GLU A 158 0.57 7.56 7.29
N ALA A 159 1.81 7.58 6.76
CA ALA A 159 2.18 8.46 5.66
C ALA A 159 1.37 8.17 4.40
N ALA A 160 1.18 6.89 4.06
CA ALA A 160 0.37 6.45 2.93
C ALA A 160 -1.09 6.86 3.10
N THR A 161 -1.67 6.66 4.28
CA THR A 161 -3.04 7.03 4.63
C THR A 161 -3.24 8.54 4.55
N LYS A 162 -2.32 9.32 5.13
CA LYS A 162 -2.34 10.78 5.06
C LYS A 162 -2.28 11.28 3.61
N ALA A 163 -1.40 10.71 2.79
CA ALA A 163 -1.27 11.05 1.39
C ALA A 163 -2.55 10.72 0.59
N LYS A 164 -3.15 9.54 0.83
CA LYS A 164 -4.41 9.15 0.16
C LYS A 164 -5.57 10.04 0.58
N ARG A 165 -5.69 10.39 1.86
CA ARG A 165 -6.69 11.33 2.37
C ARG A 165 -6.55 12.71 1.74
N LYS A 166 -5.33 13.26 1.71
CA LYS A 166 -5.04 14.54 1.03
C LYS A 166 -5.45 14.48 -0.45
N ALA A 167 -5.14 13.38 -1.13
CA ALA A 167 -5.53 13.16 -2.51
C ALA A 167 -7.05 13.06 -2.72
N GLY A 168 -7.79 12.46 -1.77
CA GLY A 168 -9.26 12.39 -1.76
C GLY A 168 -9.90 13.76 -1.54
N VAL A 169 -9.39 14.56 -0.60
CA VAL A 169 -9.86 15.93 -0.36
C VAL A 169 -9.65 16.82 -1.58
N ALA A 170 -8.47 16.75 -2.20
CA ALA A 170 -8.17 17.48 -3.43
C ALA A 170 -9.14 17.10 -4.56
N MET A 171 -9.46 15.80 -4.70
CA MET A 171 -10.42 15.35 -5.68
C MET A 171 -11.83 15.86 -5.39
N ARG A 172 -12.29 15.79 -4.14
CA ARG A 172 -13.59 16.33 -3.72
C ARG A 172 -13.71 17.82 -4.07
N LYS A 173 -12.63 18.59 -3.85
CA LYS A 173 -12.56 20.00 -4.24
C LYS A 173 -12.65 20.16 -5.75
N ALA A 174 -11.92 19.37 -6.53
CA ALA A 174 -11.98 19.41 -8.00
C ALA A 174 -13.38 19.06 -8.55
N LEU A 175 -14.07 18.08 -7.96
CA LEU A 175 -15.45 17.75 -8.31
C LEU A 175 -16.42 18.88 -8.00
N LYS A 176 -16.26 19.53 -6.84
CA LYS A 176 -17.09 20.69 -6.47
C LYS A 176 -16.85 21.89 -7.39
N LEU A 177 -15.59 22.12 -7.78
CA LEU A 177 -15.21 23.21 -8.67
C LEU A 177 -15.72 23.01 -10.11
N ARG A 178 -15.82 21.75 -10.56
CA ARG A 178 -16.40 21.44 -11.87
C ARG A 178 -17.92 21.65 -11.93
N GLY A 179 -18.59 21.73 -10.77
CA GLY A 179 -20.05 21.88 -10.68
C GLY A 179 -20.83 20.77 -11.40
N PRO A 180 -22.15 20.66 -11.18
CA PRO A 180 -22.99 19.93 -12.12
C PRO A 180 -23.01 20.75 -13.41
N GLY A 181 -22.12 20.43 -14.35
CA GLY A 181 -22.13 21.04 -15.67
C GLY A 181 -23.49 20.81 -16.33
N ARG A 182 -24.12 21.93 -16.69
CA ARG A 182 -25.18 22.02 -17.71
C ARG A 182 -24.78 21.29 -18.99
#